data_AF-A0A2I1HC64-F1
#
_entry.id   AF-A0A2I1HC64-F1
#
_cell.length_a   1.000
_cell.length_b   1.000
_cell.length_c   1.000
_cell.angle_alpha   90.00
_cell.angle_beta   90.00
_cell.angle_gamma   90.00
#
_symmetry.space_group_name_H-M   'P 1'
#
loop_
_entity.id
_entity.type
_entity.pdbx_description
1 polymer ?
#
loop_
_entity_poly.entity_id
_entity_poly.type
_entity_poly.pdbx_seq_one_letter_code
_entity_poly.pdbx_strand_id
1 'polypeptide(L)'
;MDVDTETSQGETIAGGPTTTSLVTPCEPNQLQDYFDKLLPLVLGAESSDLANSLWSLSRDPASGTAIQEINFWLSMEKALEGIDEQLKGDHIELTLGILRHAKRYHTTVSFIADTGLKESKEKVNKYNKLMKDFPLDELLSAPDMDKIKESLDIIFTHLKKLRLSTYPIKKALVLVEAISRDLNDQLLRVLGNRRLMYMEYEDFEKIMTGAEDVFKTWDENIKEFKDIARDITHKRSDKFIPIKISPAHDKLQERVAFVRNIRKQHEQLHPTIVKVINSMEEVKLAYESVKDIDVLDVSIEGTEIWMQAENAYNECVSRVENQRCLF
;
A
#
# COMPACT_ATOMS: atom_id res chain seq x y z
N MET A 1 -48.09 -72.66 55.61
CA MET A 1 -47.46 -71.35 55.89
C MET A 1 -47.31 -70.69 54.52
N ASP A 2 -48.37 -70.21 53.85
CA ASP A 2 -49.36 -69.18 54.25
C ASP A 2 -48.60 -67.89 54.65
N VAL A 3 -48.72 -66.71 54.04
CA VAL A 3 -49.79 -66.06 53.23
C VAL A 3 -49.19 -64.87 52.45
N ASP A 4 -49.66 -64.65 51.22
CA ASP A 4 -49.63 -63.39 50.46
C ASP A 4 -50.70 -62.40 50.97
N THR A 5 -50.44 -61.09 51.07
CA THR A 5 -51.53 -60.12 50.87
C THR A 5 -51.08 -58.77 50.32
N GLU A 6 -51.85 -58.36 49.33
CA GLU A 6 -51.83 -57.21 48.47
C GLU A 6 -52.67 -56.02 49.05
N THR A 7 -52.27 -54.80 48.68
CA THR A 7 -53.12 -53.72 48.10
C THR A 7 -54.05 -52.83 48.97
N SER A 8 -53.65 -51.54 49.05
CA SER A 8 -54.37 -50.27 48.75
C SER A 8 -55.69 -49.84 49.44
N GLN A 9 -55.78 -48.56 49.87
CA GLN A 9 -56.71 -47.51 49.36
C GLN A 9 -56.91 -46.30 50.34
N GLY A 10 -57.04 -45.07 49.79
CA GLY A 10 -58.14 -44.14 50.17
C GLY A 10 -57.87 -42.81 50.94
N GLU A 11 -57.73 -41.70 50.19
CA GLU A 11 -58.38 -40.35 50.27
C GLU A 11 -58.50 -39.44 51.55
N THR A 12 -57.96 -38.20 51.41
CA THR A 12 -58.52 -36.80 51.58
C THR A 12 -59.25 -36.38 52.91
N ILE A 13 -59.19 -35.18 53.55
CA ILE A 13 -59.23 -33.74 53.16
C ILE A 13 -58.85 -32.78 54.36
N ALA A 14 -58.23 -31.61 54.05
CA ALA A 14 -58.45 -30.22 54.59
C ALA A 14 -57.75 -29.62 55.85
N GLY A 15 -57.07 -28.47 55.61
CA GLY A 15 -56.85 -27.35 56.56
C GLY A 15 -55.61 -26.46 56.25
N GLY A 16 -55.77 -25.28 55.61
CA GLY A 16 -54.69 -24.26 55.37
C GLY A 16 -54.62 -23.16 56.45
N PRO A 17 -53.98 -21.97 56.27
CA PRO A 17 -53.07 -21.46 55.21
C PRO A 17 -51.79 -20.69 55.72
N THR A 18 -50.99 -20.16 54.78
CA THR A 18 -50.11 -18.95 54.84
C THR A 18 -48.58 -19.10 55.01
N THR A 19 -47.87 -18.37 54.12
CA THR A 19 -46.60 -17.61 54.31
C THR A 19 -45.32 -18.16 53.64
N THR A 20 -45.02 -17.58 52.48
CA THR A 20 -43.70 -17.04 52.07
C THR A 20 -42.51 -18.01 51.99
N SER A 21 -42.21 -18.48 50.77
CA SER A 21 -40.87 -18.94 50.38
C SER A 21 -39.93 -17.74 50.25
N LEU A 22 -39.10 -17.54 51.28
CA LEU A 22 -37.97 -16.62 51.25
C LEU A 22 -36.87 -17.16 50.33
N VAL A 23 -36.55 -16.34 49.34
CA VAL A 23 -35.36 -16.39 48.49
C VAL A 23 -34.10 -16.49 49.36
N THR A 24 -33.23 -17.46 49.08
CA THR A 24 -31.85 -17.47 49.58
C THR A 24 -30.92 -16.76 48.59
N PRO A 25 -29.92 -15.98 49.06
CA PRO A 25 -29.19 -15.02 48.23
C PRO A 25 -28.13 -15.72 47.38
N CYS A 26 -28.10 -15.41 46.08
CA CYS A 26 -27.01 -15.81 45.18
C CYS A 26 -25.71 -15.14 45.65
N GLU A 27 -24.72 -15.93 46.01
CA GLU A 27 -23.43 -15.42 46.48
C GLU A 27 -22.75 -14.55 45.40
N PRO A 28 -22.18 -13.38 45.78
CA PRO A 28 -21.62 -12.40 44.84
C PRO A 28 -20.44 -12.92 44.01
N ASN A 29 -19.79 -13.99 44.46
CA ASN A 29 -18.61 -14.57 43.82
C ASN A 29 -18.96 -15.45 42.61
N GLN A 30 -20.16 -16.04 42.55
CA GLN A 30 -20.55 -16.89 41.41
C GLN A 30 -20.98 -16.08 40.18
N LEU A 31 -21.52 -14.87 40.38
CA LEU A 31 -21.82 -13.96 39.28
C LEU A 31 -20.55 -13.36 38.68
N GLN A 32 -19.57 -13.01 39.50
CA GLN A 32 -18.25 -12.55 39.02
C GLN A 32 -17.61 -13.61 38.13
N ASP A 33 -17.58 -14.85 38.61
CA ASP A 33 -17.00 -16.00 37.91
C ASP A 33 -17.78 -16.40 36.65
N TYR A 34 -19.10 -16.18 36.65
CA TYR A 34 -19.96 -16.36 35.47
C TYR A 34 -19.77 -15.25 34.43
N PHE A 35 -19.51 -14.01 34.87
CA PHE A 35 -19.23 -12.88 33.99
C PHE A 35 -17.80 -12.90 33.43
N ASP A 36 -16.81 -13.32 34.21
CA ASP A 36 -15.43 -13.57 33.74
C ASP A 36 -15.37 -14.74 32.76
N LYS A 37 -16.34 -15.67 32.81
CA LYS A 37 -16.53 -16.74 31.81
C LYS A 37 -17.33 -16.31 30.59
N LEU A 38 -18.29 -15.38 30.73
CA LEU A 38 -19.12 -14.89 29.61
C LEU A 38 -18.42 -13.81 28.77
N LEU A 39 -17.57 -12.97 29.37
CA LEU A 39 -16.85 -11.92 28.64
C LEU A 39 -15.97 -12.51 27.51
N PRO A 40 -15.21 -13.60 27.74
CA PRO A 40 -14.48 -14.32 26.70
C PRO A 40 -15.37 -15.14 25.75
N LEU A 41 -16.54 -15.62 26.22
CA LEU A 41 -17.46 -16.43 25.41
C LEU A 41 -18.31 -15.59 24.44
N VAL A 42 -18.63 -14.35 24.79
CA VAL A 42 -19.39 -13.41 23.96
C VAL A 42 -18.48 -12.71 22.94
N LEU A 43 -17.19 -12.52 23.25
CA LEU A 43 -16.24 -11.78 22.41
C LEU A 43 -15.08 -12.61 21.85
N GLY A 44 -14.96 -13.90 22.21
CA GLY A 44 -13.97 -14.83 21.66
C GLY A 44 -12.51 -14.61 22.07
N ALA A 45 -12.21 -13.68 22.98
CA ALA A 45 -10.87 -13.43 23.53
C ALA A 45 -10.91 -12.52 24.77
N GLU A 46 -9.85 -12.53 25.60
CA GLU A 46 -9.67 -11.56 26.69
C GLU A 46 -9.58 -10.12 26.13
N SER A 47 -10.02 -9.11 26.88
CA SER A 47 -10.02 -7.71 26.43
C SER A 47 -8.63 -7.19 26.05
N SER A 48 -7.58 -7.71 26.68
CA SER A 48 -6.17 -7.48 26.35
C SER A 48 -5.74 -8.15 25.03
N ASP A 49 -6.27 -9.34 24.74
CA ASP A 49 -5.96 -10.09 23.52
C ASP A 49 -6.72 -9.53 22.30
N LEU A 50 -7.93 -9.02 22.50
CA LEU A 50 -8.66 -8.23 21.50
C LEU A 50 -7.96 -6.90 21.22
N ALA A 51 -7.46 -6.21 22.25
CA ALA A 51 -6.71 -4.97 22.03
C ALA A 51 -5.39 -5.23 21.30
N ASN A 52 -4.65 -6.26 21.68
CA ASN A 52 -3.40 -6.59 21.02
C ASN A 52 -3.64 -7.16 19.61
N SER A 53 -4.57 -8.08 19.38
CA SER A 53 -4.81 -8.69 18.07
C SER A 53 -5.61 -7.80 17.10
N LEU A 54 -6.58 -7.02 17.62
CA LEU A 54 -7.30 -5.90 16.99
C LEU A 54 -6.37 -4.82 16.43
N TRP A 55 -5.58 -4.24 17.33
CA TRP A 55 -4.88 -2.99 17.08
C TRP A 55 -3.42 -3.17 16.65
N SER A 56 -2.83 -4.36 16.80
CA SER A 56 -1.48 -4.66 16.32
C SER A 56 -1.42 -5.05 14.85
N LEU A 57 -2.53 -5.02 14.10
CA LEU A 57 -2.48 -5.16 12.65
C LEU A 57 -1.91 -3.90 11.98
N SER A 58 -0.88 -3.28 12.56
CA SER A 58 -0.02 -2.38 11.81
C SER A 58 0.82 -3.23 10.88
N ARG A 59 0.39 -3.38 9.62
CA ARG A 59 1.28 -3.90 8.58
C ARG A 59 2.56 -3.07 8.57
N ASP A 60 3.69 -3.78 8.43
CA ASP A 60 4.96 -3.13 8.17
C ASP A 60 4.85 -2.35 6.85
N PRO A 61 5.00 -1.01 6.87
CA PRO A 61 4.79 -0.18 5.68
C PRO A 61 5.75 -0.54 4.54
N ALA A 62 6.90 -1.15 4.85
CA ALA A 62 8.02 -1.35 3.94
C ALA A 62 7.80 -2.40 2.85
N SER A 63 6.81 -3.29 2.99
CA SER A 63 6.67 -4.46 2.11
C SER A 63 5.41 -4.46 1.24
N GLY A 64 4.54 -3.45 1.37
CA GLY A 64 3.27 -3.38 0.63
C GLY A 64 3.32 -2.45 -0.58
N THR A 65 2.52 -2.75 -1.60
CA THR A 65 2.19 -1.79 -2.67
C THR A 65 1.37 -0.62 -2.10
N ALA A 66 1.42 0.56 -2.72
CA ALA A 66 0.65 1.71 -2.26
C ALA A 66 -0.87 1.43 -2.19
N ILE A 67 -1.41 0.67 -3.14
CA ILE A 67 -2.84 0.29 -3.17
C ILE A 67 -3.25 -0.58 -1.97
N GLN A 68 -2.34 -1.42 -1.46
CA GLN A 68 -2.61 -2.28 -0.30
C GLN A 68 -2.69 -1.45 0.99
N GLU A 69 -1.86 -0.42 1.15
CA GLU A 69 -1.91 0.48 2.31
C GLU A 69 -3.22 1.30 2.28
N ILE A 70 -3.62 1.80 1.11
CA ILE A 70 -4.89 2.54 0.93
C ILE A 70 -6.08 1.64 1.28
N ASN A 71 -6.14 0.45 0.70
CA ASN A 71 -7.21 -0.51 0.95
C ASN A 71 -7.23 -0.97 2.41
N PHE A 72 -6.06 -1.10 3.05
CA PHE A 72 -5.96 -1.42 4.46
C PHE A 72 -6.68 -0.36 5.32
N TRP A 73 -6.38 0.93 5.12
CA TRP A 73 -7.02 1.99 5.91
C TRP A 73 -8.52 2.11 5.64
N LEU A 74 -8.97 1.94 4.40
CA LEU A 74 -10.39 1.91 4.05
C LEU A 74 -11.12 0.70 4.65
N SER A 75 -10.48 -0.47 4.65
CA SER A 75 -11.04 -1.68 5.27
C SER A 75 -11.06 -1.57 6.80
N MET A 76 -10.06 -0.91 7.40
CA MET A 76 -10.00 -0.64 8.82
C MET A 76 -11.15 0.28 9.25
N GLU A 77 -11.44 1.35 8.49
CA GLU A 77 -12.59 2.22 8.77
C GLU A 77 -13.91 1.43 8.80
N LYS A 78 -14.16 0.62 7.76
CA LYS A 78 -15.36 -0.22 7.68
C LYS A 78 -15.44 -1.23 8.81
N ALA A 79 -14.31 -1.85 9.18
CA ALA A 79 -14.26 -2.79 10.31
C ALA A 79 -14.59 -2.09 11.63
N LEU A 80 -14.06 -0.88 11.86
CA LEU A 80 -14.36 -0.10 13.06
C LEU A 80 -15.80 0.41 13.10
N GLU A 81 -16.39 0.74 11.95
CA GLU A 81 -17.83 1.02 11.86
C GLU A 81 -18.67 -0.21 12.18
N GLY A 82 -18.32 -1.39 11.64
CA GLY A 82 -19.02 -2.64 11.96
C GLY A 82 -18.92 -3.02 13.44
N ILE A 83 -17.76 -2.84 14.08
CA ILE A 83 -17.60 -3.07 15.52
C ILE A 83 -18.41 -2.05 16.34
N ASP A 84 -18.44 -0.77 15.92
CA ASP A 84 -19.26 0.26 16.56
C ASP A 84 -20.77 -0.05 16.45
N GLU A 85 -21.21 -0.59 15.32
CA GLU A 85 -22.59 -1.08 15.15
C GLU A 85 -22.89 -2.31 16.02
N GLN A 86 -21.97 -3.27 16.11
CA GLN A 86 -22.13 -4.44 16.98
C GLN A 86 -22.23 -4.05 18.46
N LEU A 87 -21.39 -3.10 18.91
CA LEU A 87 -21.43 -2.58 20.28
C LEU A 87 -22.72 -1.81 20.59
N LYS A 88 -23.35 -1.21 19.59
CA LYS A 88 -24.67 -0.56 19.68
C LYS A 88 -25.83 -1.54 19.49
N GLY A 89 -25.57 -2.83 19.31
CA GLY A 89 -26.61 -3.83 19.19
C GLY A 89 -27.38 -4.02 20.50
N ASP A 90 -28.69 -4.24 20.38
CA ASP A 90 -29.64 -4.36 21.48
C ASP A 90 -29.17 -5.31 22.60
N HIS A 91 -28.50 -6.41 22.24
CA HIS A 91 -27.99 -7.41 23.17
C HIS A 91 -26.89 -6.86 24.08
N ILE A 92 -25.97 -6.08 23.52
CA ILE A 92 -24.84 -5.50 24.26
C ILE A 92 -25.31 -4.29 25.07
N GLU A 93 -26.19 -3.46 24.50
CA GLU A 93 -26.80 -2.34 25.22
C GLU A 93 -27.62 -2.79 26.42
N LEU A 94 -28.43 -3.85 26.27
CA LEU A 94 -29.20 -4.44 27.37
C LEU A 94 -28.27 -4.98 28.46
N THR A 95 -27.20 -5.67 28.09
CA THR A 95 -26.22 -6.23 29.04
C THR A 95 -25.51 -5.10 29.81
N LEU A 96 -25.09 -4.04 29.13
CA LEU A 96 -24.51 -2.85 29.76
C LEU A 96 -25.54 -2.11 30.64
N GLY A 97 -26.81 -2.08 30.25
CA GLY A 97 -27.92 -1.53 31.03
C GLY A 97 -28.18 -2.28 32.34
N ILE A 98 -28.15 -3.62 32.29
CA ILE A 98 -28.27 -4.49 33.48
C ILE A 98 -27.08 -4.27 34.42
N LEU A 99 -25.85 -4.20 33.88
CA LEU A 99 -24.64 -3.93 34.67
C LEU A 99 -24.68 -2.56 35.36
N ARG A 100 -25.23 -1.55 34.68
CA ARG A 100 -25.46 -0.21 35.25
C ARG A 100 -26.52 -0.23 36.35
N HIS A 101 -27.60 -0.97 36.17
CA HIS A 101 -28.66 -1.12 37.18
C HIS A 101 -28.15 -1.89 38.42
N ALA A 102 -27.23 -2.85 38.22
CA ALA A 102 -26.56 -3.59 39.29
C ALA A 102 -25.45 -2.81 40.03
N LYS A 103 -25.35 -1.49 39.82
CA LYS A 103 -24.32 -0.59 40.38
C LYS A 103 -22.87 -0.96 40.03
N ARG A 104 -22.64 -1.79 39.01
CA ARG A 104 -21.29 -2.13 38.50
C ARG A 104 -20.81 -1.10 37.47
N TYR A 105 -20.77 0.16 37.89
CA TYR A 105 -20.37 1.27 37.02
C TYR A 105 -18.91 1.17 36.57
N HIS A 106 -18.03 0.66 37.42
CA HIS A 106 -16.61 0.53 37.09
C HIS A 106 -16.38 -0.38 35.89
N THR A 107 -17.02 -1.55 35.82
CA THR A 107 -16.94 -2.49 34.68
C THR A 107 -17.51 -1.90 33.40
N THR A 108 -18.61 -1.14 33.49
CA THR A 108 -19.24 -0.50 32.32
C THR A 108 -18.38 0.65 31.78
N VAL A 109 -17.80 1.46 32.67
CA VAL A 109 -16.93 2.59 32.29
C VAL A 109 -15.56 2.09 31.81
N SER A 110 -15.01 1.06 32.45
CA SER A 110 -13.78 0.36 32.05
C SER A 110 -13.96 -0.25 30.66
N PHE A 111 -15.03 -1.00 30.37
CA PHE A 111 -15.27 -1.53 29.02
C PHE A 111 -15.31 -0.45 27.92
N ILE A 112 -15.95 0.70 28.17
CA ILE A 112 -16.00 1.82 27.20
C ILE A 112 -14.64 2.52 27.06
N ALA A 113 -13.86 2.61 28.14
CA ALA A 113 -12.53 3.22 28.12
C ALA A 113 -11.46 2.28 27.51
N ASP A 114 -11.51 0.99 27.86
CA ASP A 114 -10.52 -0.03 27.53
C ASP A 114 -10.68 -0.58 26.10
N THR A 115 -11.86 -0.40 25.48
CA THR A 115 -12.05 -0.76 24.06
C THR A 115 -11.16 0.07 23.13
N GLY A 116 -10.72 1.28 23.52
CA GLY A 116 -9.90 2.16 22.68
C GLY A 116 -10.53 2.55 21.33
N LEU A 117 -11.78 2.13 21.10
CA LEU A 117 -12.44 2.19 19.79
C LEU A 117 -12.61 3.62 19.32
N LYS A 118 -12.94 4.53 20.24
CA LYS A 118 -13.10 5.95 19.92
C LYS A 118 -11.79 6.59 19.46
N GLU A 119 -10.68 6.31 20.16
CA GLU A 119 -9.36 6.84 19.79
C GLU A 119 -8.89 6.28 18.45
N SER A 120 -9.08 4.98 18.24
CA SER A 120 -8.76 4.31 16.98
C SER A 120 -9.62 4.80 15.82
N LYS A 121 -10.92 5.01 16.03
CA LYS A 121 -11.84 5.58 15.02
C LYS A 121 -11.45 7.01 14.66
N GLU A 122 -11.10 7.84 15.65
CA GLU A 122 -10.57 9.19 15.38
C GLU A 122 -9.24 9.17 14.62
N LYS A 123 -8.34 8.23 14.94
CA LYS A 123 -7.06 8.06 14.25
C LYS A 123 -7.26 7.62 12.79
N VAL A 124 -8.10 6.61 12.56
CA VAL A 124 -8.44 6.13 11.22
C VAL A 124 -9.12 7.23 10.43
N ASN A 125 -10.08 7.96 10.99
CA ASN A 125 -10.70 9.11 10.33
C ASN A 125 -9.69 10.20 9.95
N LYS A 126 -8.69 10.46 10.80
CA LYS A 126 -7.61 11.42 10.48
C LYS A 126 -6.73 10.94 9.32
N TYR A 127 -6.46 9.64 9.21
CA TYR A 127 -5.68 9.07 8.10
C TYR A 127 -6.52 8.92 6.84
N ASN A 128 -7.81 8.63 6.96
CA ASN A 128 -8.72 8.48 5.85
C ASN A 128 -8.96 9.80 5.11
N LYS A 129 -8.76 10.96 5.74
CA LYS A 129 -8.68 12.26 5.05
C LYS A 129 -7.64 12.28 3.92
N LEU A 130 -6.59 11.47 4.03
CA LEU A 130 -5.56 11.28 3.02
C LEU A 130 -5.80 10.03 2.17
N MET A 131 -6.31 8.94 2.73
CA MET A 131 -6.43 7.67 1.98
C MET A 131 -7.71 7.57 1.14
N LYS A 132 -8.77 8.33 1.48
CA LYS A 132 -10.01 8.35 0.72
C LYS A 132 -9.83 9.03 -0.63
N ASP A 133 -10.41 8.41 -1.67
CA ASP A 133 -10.38 8.86 -3.06
C ASP A 133 -8.94 9.13 -3.53
N PHE A 134 -8.00 8.24 -3.19
CA PHE A 134 -6.60 8.38 -3.59
C PHE A 134 -6.43 7.99 -5.07
N PRO A 135 -5.93 8.89 -5.93
CA PRO A 135 -5.95 8.71 -7.39
C PRO A 135 -4.77 7.86 -7.90
N LEU A 136 -4.64 6.62 -7.40
CA LEU A 136 -3.58 5.70 -7.86
C LEU A 136 -3.99 4.91 -9.10
N ASP A 137 -5.28 4.67 -9.29
CA ASP A 137 -5.81 3.93 -10.43
C ASP A 137 -5.55 4.64 -11.77
N GLU A 138 -5.51 5.97 -11.77
CA GLU A 138 -5.18 6.77 -12.95
C GLU A 138 -3.75 6.48 -13.44
N LEU A 139 -2.79 6.36 -12.52
CA LEU A 139 -1.41 5.98 -12.85
C LEU A 139 -1.34 4.54 -13.36
N LEU A 140 -2.00 3.59 -12.68
CA LEU A 140 -1.95 2.17 -13.04
C LEU A 140 -2.65 1.86 -14.39
N SER A 141 -3.63 2.68 -14.77
CA SER A 141 -4.39 2.53 -16.01
C SER A 141 -3.89 3.43 -17.16
N ALA A 142 -2.86 4.24 -16.92
CA ALA A 142 -2.34 5.17 -17.92
C ALA A 142 -1.83 4.44 -19.18
N PRO A 143 -2.33 4.78 -20.38
CA PRO A 143 -1.89 4.18 -21.64
C PRO A 143 -0.66 4.84 -22.26
N ASP A 144 -0.43 6.12 -21.96
CA ASP A 144 0.55 7.00 -22.62
C ASP A 144 1.37 7.81 -21.61
N MET A 145 2.54 8.30 -22.04
CA MET A 145 3.45 9.12 -21.23
C MET A 145 2.78 10.38 -20.67
N ASP A 146 1.95 11.05 -21.48
CA ASP A 146 1.23 12.26 -21.06
C ASP A 146 0.26 11.97 -19.91
N LYS A 147 -0.44 10.82 -19.97
CA LYS A 147 -1.35 10.40 -18.91
C LYS A 147 -0.62 9.98 -17.64
N ILE A 148 0.56 9.37 -17.76
CA ILE A 148 1.43 9.10 -16.60
C ILE A 148 1.81 10.41 -15.92
N LYS A 149 2.24 11.42 -16.70
CA LYS A 149 2.59 12.75 -16.19
C LYS A 149 1.42 13.43 -15.46
N GLU A 150 0.25 13.50 -16.10
CA GLU A 150 -0.96 14.07 -15.50
C GLU A 150 -1.34 13.33 -14.20
N SER A 151 -1.28 12.00 -14.21
CA SER A 151 -1.61 11.18 -13.03
C SER A 151 -0.63 11.43 -11.88
N LEU A 152 0.66 11.62 -12.17
CA LEU A 152 1.64 12.01 -11.15
C LEU A 152 1.28 13.35 -10.51
N ASP A 153 0.95 14.37 -11.30
CA ASP A 153 0.56 15.68 -10.77
C ASP A 153 -0.70 15.61 -9.90
N ILE A 154 -1.68 14.78 -10.30
CA ILE A 154 -2.91 14.54 -9.54
C ILE A 154 -2.60 13.85 -8.20
N ILE A 155 -1.74 12.83 -8.21
CA ILE A 155 -1.29 12.11 -6.99
C ILE A 155 -0.56 13.07 -6.04
N PHE A 156 0.42 13.83 -6.52
CA PHE A 156 1.20 14.74 -5.66
C PHE A 156 0.36 15.92 -5.17
N THR A 157 -0.60 16.41 -5.96
CA THR A 157 -1.58 17.39 -5.51
C THR A 157 -2.45 16.84 -4.39
N HIS A 158 -2.88 15.58 -4.47
CA HIS A 158 -3.62 14.91 -3.40
C HIS A 158 -2.76 14.72 -2.14
N LEU A 159 -1.48 14.36 -2.28
CA LEU A 159 -0.54 14.25 -1.17
C LEU A 159 -0.34 15.56 -0.39
N LYS A 160 -0.66 16.74 -0.96
CA LYS A 160 -0.66 18.02 -0.20
C LYS A 160 -1.66 17.99 0.97
N LYS A 161 -2.68 17.12 0.94
CA LYS A 161 -3.61 16.86 2.06
C LYS A 161 -2.90 16.30 3.30
N LEU A 162 -1.64 15.85 3.19
CA LEU A 162 -0.80 15.45 4.35
C LEU A 162 -0.72 16.56 5.41
N ARG A 163 -0.80 17.84 5.00
CA ARG A 163 -0.82 19.00 5.93
C ARG A 163 -2.02 18.97 6.88
N LEU A 164 -3.16 18.43 6.44
CA LEU A 164 -4.41 18.34 7.20
C LEU A 164 -4.53 17.03 8.00
N SER A 165 -3.89 15.96 7.52
CA SER A 165 -3.90 14.65 8.17
C SER A 165 -2.79 14.54 9.22
N THR A 166 -3.01 13.83 10.32
CA THR A 166 -1.94 13.50 11.30
C THR A 166 -1.10 12.28 10.87
N TYR A 167 -1.06 11.98 9.57
CA TYR A 167 -0.37 10.80 9.05
C TYR A 167 1.15 10.89 9.32
N PRO A 168 1.81 9.81 9.76
CA PRO A 168 3.24 9.82 10.06
C PRO A 168 4.09 10.02 8.81
N ILE A 169 5.08 10.92 8.90
CA ILE A 169 5.94 11.27 7.75
C ILE A 169 6.75 10.07 7.28
N LYS A 170 7.22 9.21 8.19
CA LYS A 170 7.93 7.97 7.84
C LYS A 170 7.09 7.08 6.92
N LYS A 171 5.79 6.93 7.20
CA LYS A 171 4.90 6.14 6.37
C LYS A 171 4.60 6.82 5.03
N ALA A 172 4.54 8.16 5.01
CA ALA A 172 4.38 8.90 3.76
C ALA A 172 5.59 8.72 2.83
N LEU A 173 6.81 8.68 3.38
CA LEU A 173 8.03 8.42 2.60
C LEU A 173 7.99 7.03 1.94
N VAL A 174 7.56 6.02 2.69
CA VAL A 174 7.43 4.66 2.16
C VAL A 174 6.32 4.57 1.11
N LEU A 175 5.21 5.29 1.30
CA LEU A 175 4.14 5.38 0.28
C LEU A 175 4.68 5.99 -1.03
N VAL A 176 5.50 7.03 -0.93
CA VAL A 176 6.14 7.66 -2.10
C VAL A 176 7.13 6.71 -2.78
N GLU A 177 7.88 5.91 -2.01
CA GLU A 177 8.73 4.86 -2.58
C GLU A 177 7.91 3.79 -3.31
N ALA A 178 6.75 3.40 -2.77
CA ALA A 178 5.84 2.47 -3.45
C ALA A 178 5.27 3.07 -4.75
N ILE A 179 4.87 4.34 -4.75
CA ILE A 179 4.44 5.05 -5.98
C ILE A 179 5.57 5.08 -7.01
N SER A 180 6.83 5.25 -6.58
CA SER A 180 7.99 5.21 -7.47
C SER A 180 8.17 3.84 -8.14
N ARG A 181 7.87 2.74 -7.43
CA ARG A 181 7.86 1.37 -7.99
C ARG A 181 6.71 1.21 -8.98
N ASP A 182 5.51 1.65 -8.62
CA ASP A 182 4.35 1.61 -9.52
C ASP A 182 4.65 2.40 -10.80
N LEU A 183 5.23 3.60 -10.70
CA LEU A 183 5.67 4.40 -11.85
C LEU A 183 6.67 3.66 -12.73
N ASN A 184 7.66 2.99 -12.14
CA ASN A 184 8.64 2.19 -12.88
C ASN A 184 7.97 1.08 -13.71
N ASP A 185 7.05 0.34 -13.09
CA ASP A 185 6.34 -0.76 -13.75
C ASP A 185 5.43 -0.23 -14.87
N GLN A 186 4.79 0.92 -14.67
CA GLN A 186 3.99 1.59 -15.70
C GLN A 186 4.84 2.07 -16.87
N LEU A 187 6.00 2.67 -16.60
CA LEU A 187 6.94 3.10 -17.64
C LEU A 187 7.46 1.90 -18.43
N LEU A 188 7.85 0.81 -17.77
CA LEU A 188 8.25 -0.43 -18.44
C LEU A 188 7.14 -1.02 -19.29
N ARG A 189 5.88 -0.98 -18.83
CA ARG A 189 4.73 -1.45 -19.62
C ARG A 189 4.50 -0.62 -20.88
N VAL A 190 4.51 0.71 -20.76
CA VAL A 190 4.25 1.59 -21.91
C VAL A 190 5.45 1.59 -22.88
N LEU A 191 6.68 1.65 -22.37
CA LEU A 191 7.90 1.63 -23.18
C LEU A 191 8.15 0.24 -23.78
N GLY A 192 7.94 -0.85 -23.06
CA GLY A 192 8.15 -2.22 -23.55
C GLY A 192 7.18 -2.63 -24.65
N ASN A 193 5.96 -2.07 -24.66
CA ASN A 193 5.01 -2.27 -25.75
C ASN A 193 5.42 -1.53 -27.04
N ARG A 194 6.33 -0.56 -26.94
CA ARG A 194 6.82 0.22 -28.07
C ARG A 194 8.17 -0.38 -28.46
N ARG A 195 8.28 -1.01 -29.63
CA ARG A 195 9.55 -1.59 -30.12
C ARG A 195 10.59 -0.51 -30.42
N LEU A 196 11.21 0.07 -29.38
CA LEU A 196 12.01 1.29 -29.42
C LEU A 196 13.15 1.27 -30.44
N MET A 197 13.72 0.09 -30.70
CA MET A 197 14.84 -0.08 -31.62
C MET A 197 14.43 -0.26 -33.09
N TYR A 198 13.16 -0.60 -33.35
CA TYR A 198 12.65 -0.86 -34.69
C TYR A 198 11.91 0.34 -35.30
N MET A 199 11.50 1.32 -34.49
CA MET A 199 10.81 2.54 -34.94
C MET A 199 11.76 3.55 -35.59
N GLU A 200 11.23 4.53 -36.31
CA GLU A 200 12.04 5.64 -36.85
C GLU A 200 12.60 6.54 -35.74
N TYR A 201 13.67 7.29 -36.03
CA TYR A 201 14.34 8.12 -35.03
C TYR A 201 13.45 9.25 -34.51
N GLU A 202 12.64 9.88 -35.37
CA GLU A 202 11.76 10.99 -34.97
C GLU A 202 10.72 10.56 -33.92
N ASP A 203 10.08 9.42 -34.11
CA ASP A 203 9.06 8.92 -33.18
C ASP A 203 9.69 8.40 -31.88
N PHE A 204 10.87 7.80 -31.98
CA PHE A 204 11.67 7.45 -30.81
C PHE A 204 12.03 8.68 -29.98
N GLU A 205 12.54 9.74 -30.61
CA GLU A 205 12.97 10.94 -29.88
C GLU A 205 11.78 11.62 -29.18
N LYS A 206 10.59 11.61 -29.79
CA LYS A 206 9.35 12.08 -29.14
C LYS A 206 9.02 11.26 -27.89
N ILE A 207 9.05 9.93 -27.98
CA ILE A 207 8.75 9.03 -26.86
C ILE A 207 9.78 9.20 -25.74
N MET A 208 11.07 9.26 -26.09
CA MET A 208 12.16 9.43 -25.11
C MET A 208 12.12 10.79 -24.44
N THR A 209 11.76 11.86 -25.16
CA THR A 209 11.53 13.18 -24.57
C THR A 209 10.33 13.15 -23.62
N GLY A 210 9.24 12.47 -23.99
CA GLY A 210 8.09 12.28 -23.11
C GLY A 210 8.44 11.52 -21.81
N ALA A 211 9.27 10.48 -21.90
CA ALA A 211 9.76 9.77 -20.73
C ALA A 211 10.66 10.65 -19.84
N GLU A 212 11.55 11.46 -20.43
CA GLU A 212 12.37 12.43 -19.69
C GLU A 212 11.52 13.49 -19.00
N ASP A 213 10.47 13.98 -19.66
CA ASP A 213 9.51 14.91 -19.07
C ASP A 213 8.77 14.31 -17.88
N VAL A 214 8.43 13.02 -17.92
CA VAL A 214 7.84 12.29 -16.78
C VAL A 214 8.82 12.26 -15.60
N PHE A 215 10.09 11.90 -15.82
CA PHE A 215 11.12 11.89 -14.76
C PHE A 215 11.34 13.28 -14.16
N LYS A 216 11.40 14.31 -15.01
CA LYS A 216 11.54 15.70 -14.56
C LYS A 216 10.33 16.15 -13.73
N THR A 217 9.11 15.80 -14.16
CA THR A 217 7.88 16.10 -13.42
C THR A 217 7.86 15.40 -12.06
N TRP A 218 8.35 14.15 -12.00
CA TRP A 218 8.53 13.44 -10.74
C TRP A 218 9.52 14.16 -9.81
N ASP A 219 10.68 14.58 -10.30
CA ASP A 219 11.70 15.28 -9.49
C ASP A 219 11.18 16.60 -8.91
N GLU A 220 10.46 17.38 -9.72
CA GLU A 220 9.82 18.63 -9.29
C GLU A 220 8.79 18.36 -8.19
N ASN A 221 7.91 17.37 -8.40
CA ASN A 221 6.90 16.96 -7.44
C ASN A 221 7.49 16.40 -6.13
N ILE A 222 8.58 15.62 -6.21
CA ILE A 222 9.30 15.12 -5.04
C ILE A 222 9.97 16.24 -4.28
N LYS A 223 10.52 17.24 -4.96
CA LYS A 223 11.10 18.42 -4.31
C LYS A 223 10.02 19.18 -3.52
N GLU A 224 8.86 19.44 -4.12
CA GLU A 224 7.72 20.03 -3.42
C GLU A 224 7.27 19.18 -2.22
N PHE A 225 7.18 17.86 -2.40
CA PHE A 225 6.80 16.94 -1.33
C PHE A 225 7.82 16.94 -0.18
N LYS A 226 9.13 16.94 -0.47
CA LYS A 226 10.19 17.04 0.54
C LYS A 226 10.11 18.35 1.32
N ASP A 227 9.78 19.46 0.65
CA ASP A 227 9.58 20.76 1.31
C ASP A 227 8.36 20.71 2.24
N ILE A 228 7.24 20.14 1.80
CA ILE A 228 6.04 19.91 2.62
C ILE A 228 6.35 19.00 3.82
N ALA A 229 7.09 17.92 3.62
CA ALA A 229 7.48 16.99 4.67
C ALA A 229 8.38 17.66 5.73
N ARG A 230 9.34 18.50 5.29
CA ARG A 230 10.19 19.29 6.19
C ARG A 230 9.36 20.29 7.01
N ASP A 231 8.44 21.02 6.37
CA ASP A 231 7.53 21.95 7.06
C ASP A 231 6.70 21.25 8.14
N ILE A 232 6.17 20.07 7.84
CA ILE A 232 5.34 19.29 8.77
C ILE A 232 6.19 18.73 9.91
N THR A 233 7.41 18.25 9.64
CA THR A 233 8.35 17.78 10.67
C THR A 233 8.68 18.92 11.65
N HIS A 234 8.96 20.10 11.11
CA HIS A 234 9.28 21.29 11.91
C HIS A 234 8.08 21.74 12.75
N LYS A 235 6.88 21.80 12.18
CA LYS A 235 5.65 22.20 12.90
C LYS A 235 5.23 21.22 13.99
N ARG A 236 5.56 19.94 13.85
CA ARG A 236 5.17 18.89 14.82
C ARG A 236 6.24 18.59 15.87
N SER A 237 7.38 19.30 15.84
CA SER A 237 8.56 19.03 16.67
C SER A 237 8.93 17.53 16.71
N ASP A 238 8.72 16.84 15.59
CA ASP A 238 8.96 15.41 15.50
C ASP A 238 10.47 15.20 15.34
N LYS A 239 11.03 14.16 15.98
CA LYS A 239 12.48 13.88 15.95
C LYS A 239 12.96 13.90 14.49
N PHE A 240 14.04 14.64 14.19
CA PHE A 240 14.55 14.80 12.82
C PHE A 240 14.65 13.44 12.11
N ILE A 241 13.78 13.22 11.12
CA ILE A 241 13.81 12.03 10.27
C ILE A 241 14.68 12.38 9.07
N PRO A 242 15.78 11.66 8.80
CA PRO A 242 16.49 11.83 7.55
C PRO A 242 15.55 11.47 6.40
N ILE A 243 15.21 12.46 5.57
CA ILE A 243 14.38 12.28 4.38
C ILE A 243 15.27 11.71 3.28
N LYS A 244 15.46 10.39 3.28
CA LYS A 244 16.11 9.68 2.19
C LYS A 244 15.04 8.94 1.39
N ILE A 245 14.81 9.38 0.16
CA ILE A 245 13.93 8.70 -0.80
C ILE A 245 14.88 8.14 -1.85
N SER A 246 14.86 6.82 -2.04
CA SER A 246 15.56 6.12 -3.12
C SER A 246 14.49 5.71 -4.13
N PRO A 247 14.28 6.47 -5.22
CA PRO A 247 13.33 6.08 -6.24
C PRO A 247 13.74 4.76 -6.88
N ALA A 248 12.76 3.90 -7.19
CA ALA A 248 13.01 2.64 -7.87
C ALA A 248 13.36 2.84 -9.36
N HIS A 249 12.84 3.92 -9.96
CA HIS A 249 13.03 4.23 -11.37
C HIS A 249 14.36 4.93 -11.70
N ASP A 250 15.20 5.29 -10.72
CA ASP A 250 16.50 5.95 -11.00
C ASP A 250 17.34 5.13 -11.99
N LYS A 251 17.38 3.81 -11.80
CA LYS A 251 18.11 2.91 -12.70
C LYS A 251 17.50 2.87 -14.10
N LEU A 252 16.17 2.93 -14.20
CA LEU A 252 15.48 3.00 -15.48
C LEU A 252 15.74 4.34 -16.18
N GLN A 253 15.80 5.44 -15.45
CA GLN A 253 16.12 6.76 -15.98
C GLN A 253 17.54 6.80 -16.59
N GLU A 254 18.53 6.28 -15.86
CA GLU A 254 19.90 6.13 -16.39
C GLU A 254 19.91 5.28 -17.67
N ARG A 255 19.16 4.17 -17.65
CA ARG A 255 19.02 3.29 -18.80
C ARG A 255 18.41 4.00 -20.01
N VAL A 256 17.27 4.66 -19.84
CA VAL A 256 16.58 5.43 -20.89
C VAL A 256 17.50 6.50 -21.48
N ALA A 257 18.21 7.25 -20.64
CA ALA A 257 19.18 8.24 -21.09
C ALA A 257 20.30 7.62 -21.95
N PHE A 258 20.78 6.44 -21.55
CA PHE A 258 21.79 5.69 -22.28
C PHE A 258 21.33 5.27 -23.68
N VAL A 259 20.13 4.69 -23.77
CA VAL A 259 19.52 4.26 -25.04
C VAL A 259 19.33 5.43 -25.99
N ARG A 260 18.88 6.57 -25.45
CA ARG A 260 18.73 7.80 -26.23
C ARG A 260 20.07 8.26 -26.80
N ASN A 261 21.14 8.21 -26.02
CA ASN A 261 22.46 8.60 -26.48
C ASN A 261 22.96 7.70 -27.62
N ILE A 262 22.80 6.38 -27.53
CA ILE A 262 23.19 5.45 -28.60
C ILE A 262 22.39 5.72 -29.88
N ARG A 263 21.08 5.87 -29.78
CA ARG A 263 20.22 6.19 -30.93
C ARG A 263 20.62 7.50 -31.59
N LYS A 264 20.93 8.52 -30.79
CA LYS A 264 21.39 9.83 -31.27
C LYS A 264 22.75 9.72 -31.97
N GLN A 265 23.69 8.96 -31.40
CA GLN A 265 24.98 8.68 -32.02
C GLN A 265 24.82 7.92 -33.35
N HIS A 266 23.95 6.90 -33.39
CA HIS A 266 23.65 6.15 -34.62
C HIS A 266 23.09 7.05 -35.72
N GLU A 267 22.14 7.93 -35.39
CA GLU A 267 21.57 8.88 -36.35
C GLU A 267 22.61 9.92 -36.83
N GLN A 268 23.49 10.38 -35.95
CA GLN A 268 24.60 11.28 -36.33
C GLN A 268 25.63 10.61 -37.25
N LEU A 269 25.81 9.29 -37.11
CA LEU A 269 26.70 8.50 -37.96
C LEU A 269 26.07 8.18 -39.31
N HIS A 270 24.75 8.11 -39.40
CA HIS A 270 24.01 7.81 -40.64
C HIS A 270 24.47 8.61 -41.88
N PRO A 271 24.58 9.96 -41.86
CA PRO A 271 25.08 10.73 -43.01
C PRO A 271 26.55 10.45 -43.36
N THR A 272 27.36 10.02 -42.38
CA THR A 272 28.76 9.62 -42.62
C THR A 272 28.83 8.23 -43.25
N ILE A 273 27.98 7.31 -42.80
CA ILE A 273 27.87 5.95 -43.34
C ILE A 273 27.38 5.97 -44.79
N VAL A 274 26.40 6.81 -45.13
CA VAL A 274 25.88 6.94 -46.51
C VAL A 274 26.98 7.40 -47.49
N LYS A 275 27.98 8.16 -47.04
CA LYS A 275 29.11 8.59 -47.88
C LYS A 275 30.12 7.46 -48.14
N VAL A 276 30.14 6.42 -47.31
CA VAL A 276 31.10 5.30 -47.41
C VAL A 276 30.31 4.01 -47.68
N ILE A 277 30.04 3.75 -48.96
CA ILE A 277 29.15 2.67 -49.44
C ILE A 277 29.50 1.30 -48.84
N ASN A 278 30.79 0.97 -48.70
CA ASN A 278 31.24 -0.32 -48.17
C ASN A 278 31.04 -0.47 -46.65
N SER A 279 30.96 0.64 -45.91
CA SER A 279 30.78 0.64 -44.45
C SER A 279 29.31 0.63 -44.03
N MET A 280 28.39 0.79 -44.99
CA MET A 280 26.95 0.80 -44.72
C MET A 280 26.41 -0.57 -44.31
N GLU A 281 26.88 -1.65 -44.92
CA GLU A 281 26.42 -3.01 -44.59
C GLU A 281 26.95 -3.48 -43.23
N GLU A 282 28.22 -3.19 -42.93
CA GLU A 282 28.81 -3.54 -41.63
C GLU A 282 28.10 -2.87 -40.45
N VAL A 283 27.81 -1.55 -40.55
CA VAL A 283 27.14 -0.83 -39.47
C VAL A 283 25.66 -1.23 -39.35
N LYS A 284 25.00 -1.57 -40.45
CA LYS A 284 23.62 -2.09 -40.42
C LYS A 284 23.54 -3.44 -39.70
N LEU A 285 24.43 -4.37 -40.02
CA LEU A 285 24.49 -5.70 -39.37
C LEU A 285 24.83 -5.58 -37.88
N ALA A 286 25.77 -4.70 -37.53
CA ALA A 286 26.09 -4.40 -36.14
C ALA A 286 24.88 -3.81 -35.39
N TYR A 287 24.14 -2.90 -36.02
CA TYR A 287 22.94 -2.31 -35.43
C TYR A 287 21.78 -3.31 -35.30
N GLU A 288 21.60 -4.23 -36.26
CA GLU A 288 20.62 -5.32 -36.17
C GLU A 288 20.84 -6.22 -34.95
N SER A 289 22.10 -6.53 -34.64
CA SER A 289 22.47 -7.30 -33.44
C SER A 289 22.08 -6.59 -32.13
N VAL A 290 22.04 -5.25 -32.15
CA VAL A 290 21.63 -4.42 -31.01
C VAL A 290 20.10 -4.26 -30.94
N LYS A 291 19.37 -4.41 -32.06
CA LYS A 291 17.90 -4.27 -32.11
C LYS A 291 17.15 -5.41 -31.43
N ASP A 292 17.71 -6.61 -31.47
CA ASP A 292 17.05 -7.83 -30.96
C ASP A 292 17.16 -7.98 -29.43
N ILE A 293 17.94 -7.12 -28.77
CA ILE A 293 18.15 -7.15 -27.32
C ILE A 293 17.10 -6.27 -26.63
N ASP A 294 16.56 -6.77 -25.51
CA ASP A 294 15.68 -5.97 -24.67
C ASP A 294 16.47 -4.82 -24.03
N VAL A 295 16.24 -3.63 -24.55
CA VAL A 295 16.96 -2.44 -24.11
C VAL A 295 16.45 -1.92 -22.77
N LEU A 296 15.27 -2.33 -22.33
CA LEU A 296 14.66 -1.84 -21.09
C LEU A 296 14.92 -2.76 -19.90
N ASP A 297 15.63 -3.88 -20.09
CA ASP A 297 16.04 -4.72 -18.98
C ASP A 297 17.17 -4.06 -18.16
N VAL A 298 16.84 -3.72 -16.92
CA VAL A 298 17.75 -3.09 -15.93
C VAL A 298 18.36 -4.14 -14.97
N SER A 299 18.13 -5.43 -15.24
CA SER A 299 18.79 -6.51 -14.50
C SER A 299 20.30 -6.51 -14.74
N ILE A 300 21.06 -7.16 -13.85
CA ILE A 300 22.52 -7.27 -13.99
C ILE A 300 22.87 -8.03 -15.29
N GLU A 301 22.11 -9.08 -15.58
CA GLU A 301 22.25 -9.90 -16.79
C GLU A 301 21.91 -9.09 -18.05
N GLY A 302 20.79 -8.37 -18.06
CA GLY A 302 20.40 -7.49 -19.17
C GLY A 302 21.40 -6.36 -19.41
N THR A 303 21.96 -5.81 -18.33
CA THR A 303 23.02 -4.79 -18.41
C THR A 303 24.29 -5.36 -19.04
N GLU A 304 24.69 -6.57 -18.67
CA GLU A 304 25.88 -7.23 -19.23
C GLU A 304 25.70 -7.56 -20.72
N ILE A 305 24.58 -8.17 -21.08
CA ILE A 305 24.23 -8.48 -22.48
C ILE A 305 24.26 -7.21 -23.33
N TRP A 306 23.68 -6.12 -22.81
CA TRP A 306 23.70 -4.85 -23.52
C TRP A 306 25.10 -4.25 -23.66
N MET A 307 25.90 -4.23 -22.59
CA MET A 307 27.28 -3.71 -22.66
C MET A 307 28.11 -4.49 -23.67
N GLN A 308 27.94 -5.81 -23.77
CA GLN A 308 28.64 -6.62 -24.77
C GLN A 308 28.22 -6.25 -26.20
N ALA A 309 26.92 -6.11 -26.46
CA ALA A 309 26.41 -5.73 -27.77
C ALA A 309 26.80 -4.31 -28.17
N GLU A 310 26.80 -3.40 -27.21
CA GLU A 310 27.28 -2.04 -27.40
C GLU A 310 28.77 -2.00 -27.71
N ASN A 311 29.61 -2.72 -26.96
CA ASN A 311 31.05 -2.77 -27.24
C ASN A 311 31.32 -3.28 -28.66
N ALA A 312 30.61 -4.33 -29.09
CA ALA A 312 30.71 -4.84 -30.45
C ALA A 312 30.27 -3.79 -31.50
N TYR A 313 29.21 -3.04 -31.22
CA TYR A 313 28.75 -1.95 -32.08
C TYR A 313 29.77 -0.80 -32.15
N ASN A 314 30.29 -0.36 -31.00
CA ASN A 314 31.27 0.72 -30.89
C ASN A 314 32.61 0.35 -31.55
N GLU A 315 33.06 -0.90 -31.44
CA GLU A 315 34.24 -1.40 -32.17
C GLU A 315 34.02 -1.33 -33.69
N CYS A 316 32.82 -1.71 -34.16
CA CYS A 316 32.47 -1.65 -35.58
C CYS A 316 32.43 -0.20 -36.08
N VAL A 317 31.82 0.71 -35.31
CA VAL A 317 31.81 2.15 -35.61
C VAL A 317 33.23 2.73 -35.63
N SER A 318 34.05 2.41 -34.62
CA SER A 318 35.43 2.89 -34.55
C SER A 318 36.28 2.39 -35.72
N ARG A 319 36.07 1.14 -36.17
CA ARG A 319 36.74 0.62 -37.38
C ARG A 319 36.38 1.43 -38.62
N VAL A 320 35.10 1.77 -38.80
CA VAL A 320 34.62 2.59 -39.92
C VAL A 320 35.17 4.02 -39.85
N GLU A 321 35.24 4.62 -38.66
CA GLU A 321 35.84 5.95 -38.45
C GLU A 321 37.35 5.94 -38.70
N ASN A 322 38.06 4.89 -38.27
CA ASN A 322 39.50 4.74 -38.51
C ASN A 322 39.82 4.51 -39.99
N GLN A 323 39.00 3.73 -40.71
CA GLN A 323 39.11 3.57 -42.15
C GLN A 323 38.96 4.92 -42.87
N ARG A 324 38.13 5.82 -42.35
CA ARG A 324 37.99 7.19 -42.87
C ARG A 324 39.23 8.04 -42.60
N CYS A 325 39.87 7.97 -41.42
CA CYS A 325 41.08 8.76 -41.12
C CYS A 325 42.30 8.43 -41.99
N LEU A 326 42.25 7.32 -42.73
CA LEU A 326 43.28 6.90 -43.67
C LEU A 326 43.07 7.46 -45.10
N PHE A 327 41.98 8.19 -45.36
CA PHE A 327 41.67 8.89 -46.61
C PHE A 327 41.51 10.40 -46.40
#